data_AF-A0A922FT79-F1
#
_entry.id   AF-A0A922FT79-F1
#
_cell.length_a   1.000
_cell.length_b   1.000
_cell.length_c   1.000
_cell.angle_alpha   90.00
_cell.angle_beta   90.00
_cell.angle_gamma   90.00
#
_symmetry.space_group_name_H-M   'P 1'
#
loop_
_entity.id
_entity.type
_entity.pdbx_description
1 polymer ?
#
loop_
_entity_poly.entity_id
_entity_poly.type
_entity_poly.pdbx_seq_one_letter_code
_entity_poly.pdbx_strand_id
1 'polypeptide(L)'
;MFLFDWFYGVLASLGLWQKEELSIGKIKFKAFDLGGHQIARRVWKDYYAKVDAVVYLVDAYDKERFAESKTELDALLSDESLANVPFLILGNKIDIPYAASEDELRYQIGLTNFTTGKGKVNLIDSNVRPLEVFMCSIVRKMGYGEGFKWLSQYIK
;
A
#
# COMPACT_ATOMS: atom_id res chain seq x y z
N MET A 1 -17.29 -12.68 -0.34
CA MET A 1 -17.17 -12.68 1.14
C MET A 1 -15.77 -13.18 1.53
N PHE A 2 -14.69 -12.56 1.03
CA PHE A 2 -13.34 -13.14 1.17
C PHE A 2 -12.20 -12.13 1.25
N LEU A 3 -12.49 -10.87 1.54
CA LEU A 3 -11.48 -9.81 1.39
C LEU A 3 -11.53 -8.79 2.56
N PHE A 4 -12.72 -8.56 3.13
CA PHE A 4 -12.88 -8.00 4.47
C PHE A 4 -12.21 -8.84 5.57
N ASP A 5 -12.42 -10.16 5.64
CA ASP A 5 -11.83 -11.03 6.69
C ASP A 5 -10.29 -11.05 6.69
N TRP A 6 -9.67 -10.86 5.53
CA TRP A 6 -8.22 -10.89 5.38
C TRP A 6 -7.57 -9.66 6.02
N PHE A 7 -8.10 -8.45 5.76
CA PHE A 7 -7.58 -7.24 6.38
C PHE A 7 -7.77 -7.28 7.90
N TYR A 8 -8.96 -7.65 8.39
CA TYR A 8 -9.18 -7.86 9.82
C TYR A 8 -8.24 -8.91 10.42
N GLY A 9 -7.95 -10.00 9.71
CA GLY A 9 -6.99 -11.02 10.14
C GLY A 9 -5.57 -10.48 10.29
N VAL A 10 -5.11 -9.66 9.35
CA VAL A 10 -3.79 -9.00 9.43
C VAL A 10 -3.75 -8.05 10.63
N LEU A 11 -4.75 -7.18 10.77
CA LEU A 11 -4.84 -6.21 11.85
C LEU A 11 -4.98 -6.84 13.24
N ALA A 12 -5.78 -7.90 13.37
CA ALA A 12 -5.93 -8.69 14.60
C ALA A 12 -4.63 -9.42 14.94
N SER A 13 -3.92 -9.96 13.94
CA SER A 13 -2.65 -10.65 14.15
C SER A 13 -1.51 -9.72 14.59
N LEU A 14 -1.68 -8.41 14.38
CA LEU A 14 -0.77 -7.34 14.79
C LEU A 14 -1.14 -6.73 16.16
N GLY A 15 -2.22 -7.18 16.81
CA GLY A 15 -2.69 -6.63 18.09
C GLY A 15 -3.24 -5.20 17.98
N LEU A 16 -3.49 -4.73 16.76
CA LEU A 16 -3.84 -3.34 16.47
C LEU A 16 -5.35 -3.09 16.49
N TRP A 17 -6.15 -4.10 16.80
CA TRP A 17 -7.61 -4.07 16.69
C TRP A 17 -8.28 -4.18 18.07
N GLN A 18 -8.88 -3.07 18.53
CA GLN A 18 -9.92 -3.06 19.57
C GLN A 18 -11.04 -2.11 19.13
N LYS A 19 -12.26 -2.64 18.94
CA LYS A 19 -13.46 -1.92 18.49
C LYS A 19 -13.25 -1.09 17.21
N GLU A 20 -13.46 -1.68 16.04
CA GLU A 20 -13.63 -1.02 14.72
C GLU A 20 -12.56 0.02 14.28
N GLU A 21 -11.51 0.28 15.06
CA GLU A 21 -10.42 1.21 14.77
C GLU A 21 -9.05 0.53 14.93
N LEU A 22 -8.15 0.78 13.97
CA LEU A 22 -6.75 0.39 14.07
C LEU A 22 -5.95 1.49 14.77
N SER A 23 -5.08 1.16 15.74
CA SER A 23 -4.15 2.14 16.34
C SER A 23 -2.71 1.65 16.36
N ILE A 24 -1.84 2.21 15.51
CA ILE A 24 -0.38 2.15 15.71
C ILE A 24 0.01 3.46 16.44
N GLY A 25 0.21 3.40 17.75
CA GLY A 25 0.44 4.60 18.55
C GLY A 25 -0.78 5.53 18.56
N LYS A 26 -0.64 6.73 17.98
CA LYS A 26 -1.74 7.72 17.84
C LYS A 26 -2.43 7.68 16.46
N ILE A 27 -1.99 6.81 15.54
CA ILE A 27 -2.42 6.82 14.14
C ILE A 27 -3.63 5.89 13.97
N LYS A 28 -4.75 6.45 13.48
CA LYS A 28 -5.95 5.69 13.09
C LYS A 28 -5.87 5.28 11.63
N PHE A 29 -5.98 3.99 11.34
CA PHE A 29 -5.98 3.51 9.96
C PHE A 29 -7.41 3.24 9.50
N LYS A 30 -7.78 3.82 8.37
CA LYS A 30 -8.91 3.40 7.56
C LYS A 30 -8.35 2.78 6.30
N ALA A 31 -8.51 1.48 6.12
CA ALA A 31 -8.21 0.85 4.85
C ALA A 31 -9.49 0.62 4.08
N PHE A 32 -9.39 0.88 2.78
CA PHE A 32 -10.43 0.57 1.83
C PHE A 32 -9.90 -0.56 0.97
N ASP A 33 -10.67 -1.64 0.92
CA ASP A 33 -10.40 -2.75 0.05
C ASP A 33 -10.94 -2.44 -1.35
N LEU A 34 -10.04 -2.42 -2.33
CA LEU A 34 -10.31 -1.98 -3.71
C LEU A 34 -10.39 -3.17 -4.69
N GLY A 35 -10.49 -4.40 -4.19
CA GLY A 35 -10.46 -5.62 -5.00
C GLY A 35 -11.63 -5.80 -5.96
N GLY A 36 -11.34 -5.81 -7.27
CA GLY A 36 -11.97 -6.70 -8.27
C GLY A 36 -13.34 -6.34 -8.86
N HIS A 37 -13.97 -5.22 -8.50
CA HIS A 37 -15.21 -4.78 -9.16
C HIS A 37 -15.08 -3.36 -9.70
N GLN A 38 -15.17 -3.22 -11.03
CA GLN A 38 -15.16 -1.93 -11.75
C GLN A 38 -16.20 -0.92 -11.22
N ILE A 39 -17.26 -1.40 -10.58
CA ILE A 39 -18.32 -0.57 -9.97
C ILE A 39 -17.84 0.11 -8.70
N ALA A 40 -17.05 -0.58 -7.86
CA ALA A 40 -16.44 0.04 -6.69
C ALA A 40 -15.56 1.23 -7.11
N ARG A 41 -14.92 1.15 -8.30
CA ARG A 41 -14.02 2.18 -8.87
C ARG A 41 -14.68 3.54 -9.10
N ARG A 42 -16.00 3.58 -9.32
CA ARG A 42 -16.73 4.85 -9.54
C ARG A 42 -17.06 5.59 -8.25
N VAL A 43 -17.14 4.87 -7.12
CA VAL A 43 -17.51 5.44 -5.81
C VAL A 43 -16.26 5.93 -5.04
N TRP A 44 -15.06 5.61 -5.53
CA TRP A 44 -13.78 5.94 -4.90
C TRP A 44 -13.57 7.41 -4.61
N LYS A 45 -14.01 8.30 -5.51
CA LYS A 45 -13.88 9.76 -5.35
C LYS A 45 -14.60 10.28 -4.10
N ASP A 46 -15.63 9.58 -3.64
CA ASP A 46 -16.43 9.98 -2.48
C ASP A 46 -15.83 9.48 -1.14
N TYR A 47 -14.90 8.51 -1.18
CA TYR A 47 -14.28 7.93 0.03
C TYR A 47 -12.95 8.58 0.44
N TYR A 48 -12.26 9.28 -0.47
CA TYR A 48 -10.94 9.88 -0.20
C TYR A 48 -10.97 11.32 0.31
N ALA A 49 -12.10 11.79 0.84
CA ALA A 49 -12.11 13.04 1.58
C ALA A 49 -11.26 12.88 2.86
N LYS A 50 -9.95 13.16 2.70
CA LYS A 50 -8.93 13.26 3.75
C LYS A 50 -8.34 11.92 4.25
N VAL A 51 -7.61 11.22 3.37
CA VAL A 51 -6.72 10.11 3.78
C VAL A 51 -5.30 10.63 4.06
N ASP A 52 -4.67 10.14 5.12
CA ASP A 52 -3.31 10.54 5.52
C ASP A 52 -2.22 9.73 4.81
N ALA A 53 -2.56 8.56 4.25
CA ALA A 53 -1.65 7.67 3.52
C ALA A 53 -2.41 6.66 2.65
N VAL A 54 -1.75 6.15 1.61
CA VAL A 54 -2.22 5.02 0.80
C VAL A 54 -1.29 3.83 0.99
N VAL A 55 -1.85 2.65 1.29
CA VAL A 55 -1.14 1.37 1.27
C VAL A 55 -1.70 0.55 0.11
N TYR A 56 -0.87 0.31 -0.90
CA TYR A 56 -1.25 -0.39 -2.12
C TYR A 56 -0.60 -1.77 -2.17
N LEU A 57 -1.41 -2.83 -2.20
CA LEU A 57 -0.92 -4.20 -2.12
C LEU A 57 -0.90 -4.84 -3.50
N VAL A 58 0.24 -5.43 -3.87
CA VAL A 58 0.40 -6.19 -5.11
C VAL A 58 0.68 -7.65 -4.78
N ASP A 59 0.02 -8.56 -5.48
CA ASP A 59 0.30 -9.99 -5.41
C ASP A 59 1.56 -10.30 -6.22
N ALA A 60 2.73 -10.42 -5.57
CA ALA A 60 4.01 -10.61 -6.27
C ALA A 60 4.11 -11.96 -6.99
N TYR A 61 3.26 -12.94 -6.65
CA TYR A 61 3.21 -14.22 -7.34
C TYR A 61 2.43 -14.14 -8.66
N ASP A 62 1.40 -13.30 -8.71
CA ASP A 62 0.49 -13.20 -9.86
C ASP A 62 0.94 -12.14 -10.86
N LYS A 63 1.98 -12.50 -11.62
CA LYS A 63 2.63 -11.59 -12.59
C LYS A 63 1.74 -11.21 -13.76
N GLU A 64 0.74 -12.04 -14.10
CA GLU A 64 -0.21 -11.76 -15.19
C GLU A 64 -1.08 -10.53 -14.87
N ARG A 65 -1.33 -10.27 -13.58
CA ARG A 65 -2.11 -9.12 -13.11
C ARG A 65 -1.30 -7.84 -12.86
N PHE A 66 0.01 -7.84 -13.13
CA PHE A 66 0.83 -6.62 -12.94
C PHE A 66 0.41 -5.48 -13.86
N ALA A 67 0.01 -5.76 -15.10
CA ALA A 67 -0.47 -4.72 -16.02
C ALA A 67 -1.77 -4.06 -15.53
N GLU A 68 -2.70 -4.86 -14.98
CA GLU A 68 -3.92 -4.34 -14.35
C GLU A 68 -3.55 -3.51 -13.12
N SER A 69 -2.71 -4.04 -12.24
CA SER A 69 -2.27 -3.35 -11.02
C SER A 69 -1.57 -2.03 -11.32
N LYS A 70 -0.70 -1.98 -12.33
CA LYS A 70 -0.06 -0.75 -12.80
C LYS A 70 -1.09 0.29 -13.23
N THR A 71 -2.09 -0.11 -14.02
CA THR A 71 -3.13 0.80 -14.52
C THR A 71 -3.91 1.45 -13.36
N GLU A 72 -4.26 0.66 -12.34
CA GLU A 72 -4.95 1.15 -11.15
C GLU A 72 -4.05 2.04 -10.28
N LEU A 73 -2.78 1.68 -10.12
CA LEU A 73 -1.80 2.50 -9.40
C LEU A 73 -1.58 3.85 -10.11
N ASP A 74 -1.42 3.85 -11.44
CA ASP A 74 -1.26 5.07 -12.24
C ASP A 74 -2.48 6.00 -12.10
N ALA A 75 -3.69 5.44 -12.04
CA ALA A 75 -4.92 6.20 -11.80
C ALA A 75 -4.92 6.88 -10.42
N LEU A 76 -4.50 6.16 -9.37
CA LEU A 76 -4.37 6.73 -8.02
C LEU A 76 -3.26 7.79 -7.95
N LEU A 77 -2.13 7.55 -8.61
CA LEU A 77 -1.00 8.47 -8.60
C LEU A 77 -1.32 9.78 -9.35
N SER A 78 -2.18 9.70 -10.37
CA SER A 78 -2.62 10.85 -11.17
C SER A 78 -3.76 11.64 -10.52
N ASP A 79 -4.35 11.17 -9.43
CA ASP A 79 -5.41 11.87 -8.72
C ASP A 79 -4.85 13.07 -7.92
N GLU A 80 -5.29 14.28 -8.26
CA GLU A 80 -4.86 15.52 -7.59
C GLU A 80 -5.18 15.53 -6.09
N SER A 81 -6.24 14.86 -5.66
CA SER A 81 -6.60 14.74 -4.24
C SER A 81 -5.57 13.95 -3.44
N LEU A 82 -4.77 13.11 -4.10
CA LEU A 82 -3.72 12.27 -3.52
C LEU A 82 -2.31 12.78 -3.82
N ALA A 83 -2.17 13.97 -4.41
CA ALA A 83 -0.89 14.49 -4.90
C ALA A 83 0.22 14.55 -3.82
N ASN A 84 -0.17 14.84 -2.58
CA ASN A 84 0.74 14.95 -1.43
C ASN A 84 0.62 13.79 -0.43
N VAL A 85 -0.24 12.81 -0.72
CA VAL A 85 -0.48 11.67 0.17
C VAL A 85 0.65 10.66 -0.04
N PRO A 86 1.32 10.16 1.02
CA PRO A 86 2.38 9.16 0.87
C PRO A 86 1.82 7.79 0.44
N PHE A 87 2.56 7.10 -0.44
CA PHE A 87 2.20 5.78 -0.97
C PHE A 87 3.19 4.70 -0.50
N LEU A 88 2.69 3.73 0.25
CA LEU A 88 3.41 2.51 0.57
C LEU A 88 2.93 1.38 -0.35
N ILE A 89 3.82 0.88 -1.22
CA ILE A 89 3.53 -0.27 -2.07
C ILE A 89 4.04 -1.53 -1.38
N LEU A 90 3.19 -2.52 -1.19
CA LEU A 90 3.53 -3.80 -0.57
C LEU A 90 3.47 -4.93 -1.61
N GLY A 91 4.63 -5.46 -2.00
CA GLY A 91 4.73 -6.66 -2.83
C GLY A 91 4.57 -7.92 -1.98
N ASN A 92 3.34 -8.43 -1.89
CA ASN A 92 2.97 -9.54 -1.01
C ASN A 92 3.16 -10.92 -1.65
N LYS A 93 3.12 -11.97 -0.82
CA LYS A 93 3.24 -13.40 -1.19
C LYS A 93 4.64 -13.83 -1.63
N ILE A 94 5.68 -13.18 -1.12
CA ILE A 94 7.07 -13.61 -1.35
C ILE A 94 7.41 -14.97 -0.74
N ASP A 95 6.53 -15.54 0.07
CA ASP A 95 6.65 -16.90 0.58
C ASP A 95 6.40 -17.98 -0.48
N ILE A 96 5.78 -17.62 -1.62
CA ILE A 96 5.48 -18.54 -2.71
C ILE A 96 6.69 -18.59 -3.65
N PRO A 97 7.19 -19.79 -4.02
CA PRO A 97 8.24 -19.92 -5.02
C PRO A 97 7.88 -19.18 -6.31
N TYR A 98 8.88 -18.60 -6.97
CA TYR A 98 8.74 -17.83 -8.21
C TYR A 98 7.99 -16.49 -8.09
N ALA A 99 7.63 -16.06 -6.88
CA ALA A 99 7.20 -14.69 -6.64
C ALA A 99 8.22 -13.69 -7.18
N ALA A 100 7.73 -12.58 -7.72
CA ALA A 100 8.56 -11.54 -8.29
C ALA A 100 9.54 -10.96 -7.28
N SER A 101 10.76 -10.66 -7.74
CA SER A 101 11.70 -9.87 -6.95
C SER A 101 11.21 -8.43 -6.81
N GLU A 102 11.79 -7.68 -5.88
CA GLU A 102 11.47 -6.25 -5.74
C GLU A 102 11.76 -5.45 -7.01
N ASP A 103 12.87 -5.76 -7.70
CA ASP A 103 13.25 -5.09 -8.94
C ASP A 103 12.33 -5.45 -10.10
N GLU A 104 11.92 -6.72 -10.20
CA GLU A 104 10.93 -7.16 -11.18
C GLU A 104 9.59 -6.46 -10.93
N LEU A 105 9.12 -6.43 -9.68
CA LEU A 105 7.88 -5.76 -9.32
C LEU A 105 7.95 -4.27 -9.67
N ARG A 106 9.01 -3.56 -9.25
CA ARG A 106 9.24 -2.13 -9.57
C ARG A 106 9.19 -1.88 -11.08
N TYR A 107 9.85 -2.71 -11.86
CA TYR A 107 9.85 -2.58 -13.31
C TYR A 107 8.44 -2.76 -13.90
N GLN A 108 7.75 -3.83 -13.51
CA GLN A 108 6.45 -4.20 -14.07
C GLN A 108 5.34 -3.19 -13.73
N ILE A 109 5.39 -2.59 -12.53
CA ILE A 109 4.43 -1.56 -12.11
C ILE A 109 4.90 -0.13 -12.38
N GLY A 110 6.03 0.04 -13.07
CA GLY A 110 6.50 1.35 -13.55
C GLY A 110 7.11 2.28 -12.50
N LEU A 111 7.67 1.73 -11.41
CA LEU A 111 8.20 2.50 -10.27
C LEU A 111 9.73 2.60 -10.21
N THR A 112 10.47 2.04 -11.17
CA THR A 112 11.95 1.95 -11.14
C THR A 112 12.66 3.26 -10.77
N ASN A 113 12.15 4.42 -11.19
CA ASN A 113 12.75 5.73 -10.92
C ASN A 113 11.81 6.70 -10.18
N PHE A 114 10.73 6.19 -9.58
CA PHE A 114 9.72 7.01 -8.90
C PHE A 114 9.76 6.88 -7.38
N THR A 115 10.52 5.93 -6.85
CA THR A 115 10.65 5.71 -5.40
C THR A 115 11.54 6.77 -4.75
N THR A 116 11.20 7.17 -3.52
CA THR A 116 11.86 8.27 -2.81
C THR A 116 12.97 7.83 -1.84
N GLY A 117 13.17 6.52 -1.67
CA GLY A 117 14.15 5.94 -0.77
C GLY A 117 13.52 5.37 0.51
N LYS A 118 13.95 4.17 0.90
CA LYS A 118 13.51 3.45 2.12
C LYS A 118 14.04 4.05 3.42
N GLY A 119 15.04 4.92 3.36
CA GLY A 119 15.68 5.52 4.53
C GLY A 119 14.82 6.58 5.22
N LYS A 120 15.45 7.30 6.16
CA LYS A 120 14.87 8.53 6.71
C LYS A 120 15.15 9.68 5.75
N VAL A 121 14.21 9.96 4.85
CA VAL A 121 14.32 11.05 3.87
C VAL A 121 13.41 12.19 4.33
N ASN A 122 13.97 13.38 4.55
CA ASN A 122 13.17 14.54 4.89
C ASN A 122 12.56 15.12 3.61
N LEU A 123 11.29 14.79 3.38
CA LEU A 123 10.51 15.27 2.23
C LEU A 123 9.52 16.37 2.60
N ILE A 124 9.51 16.84 3.86
CA ILE A 124 8.49 17.76 4.38
C ILE A 124 8.49 19.10 3.62
N ASP A 125 9.66 19.55 3.17
CA ASP A 125 9.83 20.78 2.38
C ASP A 125 10.00 20.53 0.89
N SER A 126 9.91 19.27 0.45
CA SER A 126 9.98 18.91 -0.97
C SER A 126 8.57 18.75 -1.52
N ASN A 127 8.29 19.30 -2.71
CA ASN A 127 7.05 19.01 -3.45
C ASN A 127 7.03 17.57 -4.04
N VAL A 128 7.71 16.64 -3.38
CA VAL A 128 7.86 15.25 -3.80
C VAL A 128 7.02 14.38 -2.88
N ARG A 129 6.08 13.65 -3.49
CA ARG A 129 5.25 12.67 -2.79
C ARG A 129 6.10 11.49 -2.30
N PRO A 130 6.09 11.15 -1.00
CA PRO A 130 6.78 9.96 -0.52
C PRO A 130 6.19 8.71 -1.15
N LEU A 131 7.02 7.88 -1.78
CA LEU A 131 6.58 6.66 -2.45
C LEU A 131 7.66 5.59 -2.34
N GLU A 132 7.30 4.40 -1.87
CA GLU A 132 8.29 3.32 -1.75
C GLU A 132 7.68 1.92 -1.82
N VAL A 133 8.50 0.94 -2.22
CA VAL A 133 8.12 -0.47 -2.36
C VAL A 133 8.78 -1.32 -1.27
N PHE A 134 7.99 -2.12 -0.57
CA PHE A 134 8.47 -3.11 0.40
C PHE A 134 7.89 -4.49 0.08
N MET A 135 8.77 -5.48 -0.04
CA MET A 135 8.36 -6.87 -0.22
C MET A 135 7.96 -7.49 1.11
N CYS A 136 6.88 -8.28 1.11
CA CYS A 136 6.35 -8.87 2.33
C CYS A 136 5.73 -10.25 2.09
N SER A 137 5.66 -11.04 3.17
CA SER A 137 4.75 -12.18 3.25
C SER A 137 3.87 -11.95 4.46
N ILE A 138 2.61 -11.64 4.17
CA ILE A 138 1.62 -11.39 5.20
C ILE A 138 1.32 -12.67 5.99
N VAL A 139 1.23 -13.81 5.31
CA VAL A 139 0.99 -15.11 5.95
C VAL A 139 2.14 -15.53 6.87
N ARG A 140 3.38 -15.15 6.54
CA ARG A 140 4.56 -15.38 7.39
C ARG A 140 4.85 -14.24 8.37
N LYS A 141 4.02 -13.19 8.40
CA LYS A 141 4.19 -12.00 9.24
C LYS A 141 5.54 -11.29 9.05
N MET A 142 6.00 -11.14 7.81
CA MET A 142 7.32 -10.59 7.50
C MET A 142 7.29 -9.45 6.48
N GLY A 143 8.23 -8.51 6.60
CA GLY A 143 8.52 -7.45 5.62
C GLY A 143 7.64 -6.20 5.71
N TYR A 144 6.32 -6.35 5.87
CA TYR A 144 5.40 -5.19 5.87
C TYR A 144 5.61 -4.22 7.04
N GLY A 145 6.12 -4.70 8.19
CA GLY A 145 6.39 -3.86 9.36
C GLY A 145 7.40 -2.74 9.08
N GLU A 146 8.45 -3.02 8.30
CA GLU A 146 9.41 -2.01 7.87
C GLU A 146 8.76 -0.98 6.95
N GLY A 147 7.83 -1.40 6.07
CA GLY A 147 7.05 -0.51 5.23
C GLY A 147 6.16 0.44 6.04
N PHE A 148 5.44 -0.07 7.05
CA PHE A 148 4.62 0.78 7.93
C PHE A 148 5.46 1.73 8.78
N LYS A 149 6.63 1.28 9.26
CA LYS A 149 7.60 2.14 9.95
C LYS A 149 8.12 3.24 9.03
N TRP A 150 8.43 2.92 7.77
CA TRP A 150 8.80 3.92 6.78
C TRP A 150 7.67 4.95 6.59
N LEU A 151 6.44 4.47 6.39
CA LEU A 151 5.27 5.30 6.14
C LEU A 151 4.94 6.24 7.31
N SER A 152 5.10 5.76 8.56
CA SER A 152 4.83 6.55 9.77
C SER A 152 5.65 7.82 9.90
N GLN A 153 6.75 7.97 9.14
CA GLN A 153 7.56 9.18 9.12
C GLN A 153 6.84 10.36 8.43
N TYR A 154 5.84 10.08 7.61
CA TYR A 154 5.14 11.06 6.77
C TYR A 154 3.69 11.32 7.22
N ILE A 155 3.20 10.56 8.21
CA ILE A 155 1.86 10.72 8.79
C ILE A 155 1.98 11.66 10.00
N LYS A 156 1.09 12.66 10.09
CA LYS A 156 1.05 13.66 11.16
C LYS A 156 0.16 13.24 12.33
#